data_AF-A0A960UPR2-F1
#
_entry.id   AF-A0A960UPR2-F1
#
_cell.length_a   1.000
_cell.length_b   1.000
_cell.length_c   1.000
_cell.angle_alpha   90.00
_cell.angle_beta   90.00
_cell.angle_gamma   90.00
#
_symmetry.space_group_name_H-M   'P 1'
#
loop_
_entity.id
_entity.type
_entity.pdbx_description
1 polymer ?
#
loop_
_entity_poly.entity_id
_entity_poly.type
_entity_poly.pdbx_seq_one_letter_code
_entity_poly.pdbx_strand_id
1 'polypeptide(L)'
;MQRRIYFIALAFFSILYVVLSAGDPFFGKVFLKALPIWMVAIHVFLTLKDRKGRLLFIGLLFGSAGDVLIGVNFVIGLGMFLIGHLFYTSSFLHQWKFQAWKLAPVAAVVAITVIVANSLGAAPKVQPLKIPVFAYMGVI
;
A
#
# COMPACT_ATOMS: atom_id res chain seq x y z
N MET A 1 18.92 -8.56 -20.49
CA MET A 1 17.82 -8.04 -21.33
C MET A 1 16.45 -8.18 -20.63
N GLN A 2 16.08 -9.38 -20.15
CA GLN A 2 14.79 -9.65 -19.48
C GLN A 2 14.44 -8.71 -18.30
N ARG A 3 15.41 -8.36 -17.45
CA ARG A 3 15.17 -7.45 -16.31
C ARG A 3 14.74 -6.03 -16.74
N ARG A 4 15.28 -5.52 -17.87
CA ARG A 4 14.90 -4.20 -18.40
C ARG A 4 13.47 -4.21 -18.94
N ILE A 5 13.11 -5.26 -19.68
CA ILE A 5 11.77 -5.45 -20.23
C ILE A 5 10.73 -5.48 -19.10
N TYR A 6 11.03 -6.18 -18.01
CA TYR A 6 10.15 -6.24 -16.84
C TYR A 6 9.90 -4.85 -16.21
N PHE A 7 10.94 -4.04 -15.99
CA PHE A 7 10.75 -2.69 -15.43
C PHE A 7 10.07 -1.73 -16.40
N ILE A 8 10.32 -1.88 -17.70
CA ILE A 8 9.59 -1.12 -18.74
C ILE A 8 8.11 -1.49 -18.71
N ALA A 9 7.77 -2.77 -18.61
CA ALA A 9 6.39 -3.22 -18.50
C ALA A 9 5.73 -2.70 -17.20
N LEU A 10 6.44 -2.74 -16.07
CA LEU A 10 5.95 -2.19 -14.80
C LEU A 10 5.62 -0.69 -14.94
N ALA A 11 6.55 0.09 -15.50
CA ALA A 11 6.35 1.51 -15.73
C ALA A 11 5.18 1.76 -16.69
N PHE A 12 5.11 1.01 -17.79
CA PHE A 12 4.03 1.09 -18.77
C PHE A 12 2.66 0.85 -18.12
N PHE A 13 2.48 -0.26 -17.39
CA PHE A 13 1.20 -0.56 -16.74
C PHE A 13 0.84 0.43 -15.63
N SER A 14 1.83 0.96 -14.90
CA SER A 14 1.62 1.99 -13.87
C SER A 14 1.14 3.30 -14.50
N ILE A 15 1.78 3.75 -15.59
CA ILE A 15 1.38 4.96 -16.33
C ILE A 15 0.00 4.75 -16.96
N LEU A 16 -0.23 3.59 -17.59
CA LEU A 16 -1.51 3.23 -18.20
C LEU A 16 -2.64 3.26 -17.17
N TYR A 17 -2.41 2.74 -15.95
CA TYR A 17 -3.36 2.84 -14.85
C TYR A 17 -3.69 4.29 -14.49
N VAL A 18 -2.68 5.15 -14.31
CA VAL A 18 -2.89 6.56 -13.93
C VAL A 18 -3.69 7.31 -15.01
N VAL A 19 -3.33 7.12 -16.29
CA VAL A 19 -4.00 7.78 -17.42
C VAL A 19 -5.45 7.30 -17.55
N LEU A 20 -5.70 5.99 -17.49
CA LEU A 20 -7.05 5.43 -17.61
C LEU A 20 -7.91 5.64 -16.35
N SER A 21 -7.31 5.92 -15.21
CA SER A 21 -8.05 6.20 -13.97
C SER A 21 -8.84 7.51 -14.05
N ALA A 22 -8.44 8.47 -14.89
CA ALA A 22 -9.09 9.76 -15.06
C ALA A 22 -10.48 9.70 -15.75
N GLY A 23 -10.84 8.59 -16.41
CA GLY A 23 -12.15 8.41 -17.07
C GLY A 23 -13.22 7.77 -16.18
N ASP A 24 -14.34 7.33 -16.78
CA ASP A 24 -15.45 6.69 -16.07
C ASP A 24 -15.08 5.38 -15.33
N PRO A 25 -15.77 5.01 -14.24
CA PRO A 25 -15.53 3.76 -13.53
C PRO A 25 -15.81 2.56 -14.44
N PHE A 26 -14.78 1.76 -14.75
CA PHE A 26 -14.94 0.47 -15.43
C PHE A 26 -14.33 -0.64 -14.57
N PHE A 27 -14.93 -1.83 -14.63
CA PHE A 27 -14.56 -2.98 -13.79
C PHE A 27 -13.08 -3.38 -13.92
N GLY A 28 -12.50 -3.24 -15.11
CA GLY A 28 -11.10 -3.51 -15.38
C GLY A 28 -10.10 -2.56 -14.69
N LYS A 29 -10.53 -1.41 -14.15
CA LYS A 29 -9.65 -0.49 -13.39
C LYS A 29 -9.03 -1.17 -12.18
N VAL A 30 -9.80 -2.04 -11.53
CA VAL A 30 -9.35 -2.77 -10.33
C VAL A 30 -8.19 -3.69 -10.69
N PHE A 31 -8.32 -4.45 -11.79
CA PHE A 31 -7.25 -5.32 -12.29
C PHE A 31 -6.04 -4.53 -12.77
N LEU A 32 -6.28 -3.41 -13.49
CA LEU A 32 -5.21 -2.55 -13.98
C LEU A 32 -4.41 -1.90 -12.84
N LYS A 33 -5.05 -1.61 -11.72
CA LYS A 33 -4.40 -1.15 -10.49
C LYS A 33 -3.59 -2.26 -9.80
N ALA A 34 -4.16 -3.46 -9.72
CA ALA A 34 -3.53 -4.59 -9.04
C ALA A 34 -2.30 -5.12 -9.79
N LEU A 35 -2.30 -5.03 -11.12
CA LEU A 35 -1.27 -5.63 -11.97
C LEU A 35 0.15 -5.11 -11.68
N PRO A 36 0.42 -3.79 -11.60
CA PRO A 36 1.72 -3.29 -11.15
C PRO A 36 2.14 -3.81 -9.76
N ILE A 37 1.20 -3.93 -8.83
CA ILE A 37 1.46 -4.43 -7.47
C ILE A 37 1.87 -5.90 -7.53
N TRP A 38 1.15 -6.73 -8.30
CA TRP A 38 1.47 -8.15 -8.48
C TRP A 38 2.80 -8.35 -9.18
N MET A 39 3.12 -7.51 -10.17
CA MET A 39 4.44 -7.51 -10.77
C MET A 39 5.50 -7.33 -9.68
N VAL A 40 5.41 -6.26 -8.87
CA VAL A 40 6.39 -6.00 -7.80
C VAL A 40 6.43 -7.16 -6.79
N ALA A 41 5.28 -7.71 -6.41
CA ALA A 41 5.19 -8.85 -5.51
C ALA A 41 5.95 -10.07 -6.06
N ILE A 42 5.70 -10.44 -7.32
CA ILE A 42 6.40 -11.54 -7.99
C ILE A 42 7.90 -11.25 -8.04
N HIS A 43 8.32 -10.03 -8.37
CA HIS A 43 9.74 -9.69 -8.41
C HIS A 43 10.42 -9.80 -7.04
N VAL A 44 9.76 -9.35 -5.98
CA VAL A 44 10.23 -9.50 -4.60
C VAL A 44 10.35 -10.98 -4.25
N PHE A 45 9.32 -11.79 -4.52
CA PHE A 45 9.32 -13.23 -4.24
C PHE A 45 10.41 -13.99 -5.01
N LEU A 46 10.67 -13.60 -6.26
CA LEU A 46 11.70 -14.22 -7.09
C LEU A 46 13.12 -13.80 -6.70
N THR A 47 13.32 -12.56 -6.23
CA THR A 47 14.66 -11.99 -5.98
C THR A 47 15.10 -12.14 -4.53
N LEU A 48 14.19 -11.92 -3.58
CA LEU A 48 14.47 -11.96 -2.14
C LEU A 48 13.97 -13.28 -1.55
N LYS A 49 14.89 -14.23 -1.35
CA LYS A 49 14.57 -15.58 -0.83
C LYS A 49 14.55 -15.68 0.69
N ASP A 50 14.91 -14.60 1.37
CA ASP A 50 14.96 -14.51 2.82
C ASP A 50 13.57 -14.19 3.43
N ARG A 51 13.50 -14.19 4.76
CA ARG A 51 12.26 -13.90 5.51
C ARG A 51 11.68 -12.54 5.14
N LYS A 52 12.52 -11.53 4.92
CA LYS A 52 12.10 -10.18 4.52
C LYS A 52 11.35 -10.21 3.19
N GLY A 53 11.92 -10.86 2.18
CA GLY A 53 11.27 -11.02 0.87
C GLY A 53 9.88 -11.65 0.97
N ARG A 54 9.73 -12.71 1.78
CA ARG A 54 8.44 -13.38 1.99
C ARG A 54 7.42 -12.47 2.68
N LEU A 55 7.83 -11.73 3.71
CA LEU A 55 6.94 -10.78 4.41
C LEU A 55 6.50 -9.64 3.48
N LEU A 56 7.42 -9.08 2.69
CA LEU A 56 7.10 -8.05 1.69
C LEU A 56 6.13 -8.58 0.62
N PHE A 57 6.35 -9.79 0.12
CA PHE A 57 5.46 -10.42 -0.84
C PHE A 57 4.03 -10.57 -0.29
N ILE A 58 3.89 -11.11 0.92
CA ILE A 58 2.59 -11.28 1.58
C ILE A 58 1.93 -9.90 1.82
N GLY A 59 2.69 -8.91 2.30
CA GLY A 59 2.19 -7.55 2.49
C GLY A 59 1.65 -6.91 1.21
N LEU A 60 2.32 -7.13 0.07
CA LEU A 60 1.87 -6.65 -1.25
C LEU A 60 0.57 -7.32 -1.69
N LEU A 61 0.39 -8.61 -1.44
CA LEU A 61 -0.85 -9.32 -1.74
C LEU A 61 -2.02 -8.80 -0.89
N PHE A 62 -1.81 -8.60 0.41
CA PHE A 62 -2.82 -8.01 1.30
C PHE A 62 -3.15 -6.57 0.92
N GLY A 63 -2.16 -5.76 0.57
CA GLY A 63 -2.38 -4.40 0.06
C GLY A 63 -3.21 -4.40 -1.23
N SER A 64 -2.85 -5.25 -2.19
CA SER A 64 -3.63 -5.40 -3.43
C SER A 64 -5.05 -5.91 -3.17
N ALA A 65 -5.25 -6.84 -2.22
CA ALA A 65 -6.58 -7.29 -1.83
C ALA A 65 -7.39 -6.17 -1.17
N GLY A 66 -6.75 -5.34 -0.34
CA GLY A 66 -7.34 -4.14 0.26
C GLY A 66 -7.87 -3.15 -0.77
N ASP A 67 -7.13 -2.94 -1.87
CA ASP A 67 -7.56 -2.07 -2.98
C ASP A 67 -8.88 -2.53 -3.64
N VAL A 68 -9.09 -3.85 -3.73
CA VAL A 68 -10.33 -4.42 -4.27
C VAL A 68 -11.45 -4.34 -3.23
N LEU A 69 -11.15 -4.79 -2.01
CA LEU A 69 -12.14 -5.01 -0.96
C LEU A 69 -12.65 -3.70 -0.36
N ILE A 70 -11.89 -2.60 -0.40
CA ILE A 70 -12.35 -1.31 0.11
C ILE A 70 -13.56 -0.76 -0.67
N GLY A 71 -13.70 -1.12 -1.95
CA GLY A 71 -14.86 -0.79 -2.78
C GLY A 71 -16.09 -1.65 -2.49
N VAL A 72 -15.90 -2.84 -1.91
CA VAL A 72 -16.99 -3.77 -1.54
C VAL A 72 -17.45 -3.51 -0.10
N ASN A 73 -16.49 -3.44 0.82
CA ASN A 73 -16.73 -3.15 2.23
C ASN A 73 -15.50 -2.43 2.80
N PHE A 74 -15.71 -1.18 3.22
CA PHE A 74 -14.64 -0.33 3.72
C PHE A 74 -13.85 -0.96 4.88
N VAL A 75 -14.52 -1.57 5.87
CA VAL A 75 -13.87 -2.14 7.06
C VAL A 75 -13.02 -3.35 6.68
N ILE A 76 -13.53 -4.20 5.79
CA ILE A 76 -12.78 -5.37 5.30
C ILE A 76 -11.55 -4.91 4.50
N GLY A 77 -11.72 -3.95 3.58
CA GLY A 77 -10.60 -3.40 2.81
C GLY A 77 -9.54 -2.75 3.69
N LEU A 78 -9.97 -1.94 4.67
CA LEU A 78 -9.09 -1.33 5.66
C LEU A 78 -8.35 -2.37 6.51
N GLY A 79 -9.03 -3.44 6.92
CA GLY A 79 -8.42 -4.56 7.63
C GLY A 79 -7.36 -5.28 6.80
N MET A 80 -7.58 -5.45 5.49
CA MET A 80 -6.58 -6.03 4.59
C MET A 80 -5.36 -5.11 4.45
N PHE A 81 -5.55 -3.80 4.35
CA PHE A 81 -4.44 -2.85 4.36
C PHE A 81 -3.67 -2.86 5.68
N LEU A 82 -4.37 -2.95 6.81
CA LEU A 82 -3.76 -3.07 8.15
C LEU A 82 -2.87 -4.31 8.23
N ILE A 83 -3.40 -5.47 7.85
CA ILE A 83 -2.63 -6.72 7.82
C ILE A 83 -1.41 -6.57 6.90
N GLY A 84 -1.58 -5.97 5.72
CA GLY A 84 -0.48 -5.68 4.80
C GLY A 84 0.64 -4.85 5.43
N HIS A 85 0.29 -3.77 6.15
CA HIS A 85 1.26 -2.94 6.83
C HIS A 85 1.95 -3.65 7.99
N LEU A 86 1.25 -4.50 8.75
CA LEU A 86 1.89 -5.31 9.80
C LEU A 86 2.98 -6.22 9.20
N PHE A 87 2.75 -6.81 8.02
CA PHE A 87 3.78 -7.57 7.30
C PHE A 87 4.93 -6.69 6.82
N TYR A 88 4.65 -5.49 6.29
CA TYR A 88 5.69 -4.53 5.91
C TYR A 88 6.56 -4.13 7.10
N THR A 89 5.95 -3.65 8.18
CA THR A 89 6.65 -3.25 9.40
C THR A 89 7.50 -4.40 9.92
N SER A 90 6.92 -5.60 10.05
CA SER A 90 7.64 -6.81 10.48
C SER A 90 8.85 -7.15 9.61
N SER A 91 8.80 -6.85 8.31
CA SER A 91 9.91 -7.10 7.38
C SER A 91 11.13 -6.19 7.64
N PHE A 92 10.93 -5.04 8.26
CA PHE A 92 11.98 -4.05 8.54
C PHE A 92 12.36 -3.92 10.02
N LEU A 93 11.56 -4.44 10.97
CA LEU A 93 11.80 -4.32 12.41
C LEU A 93 13.23 -4.71 12.82
N HIS A 94 13.75 -5.83 12.31
CA HIS A 94 15.08 -6.33 12.67
C HIS A 94 16.25 -5.57 12.02
N GLN A 95 15.98 -4.67 11.08
CA GLN A 95 16.98 -3.87 10.37
C GLN A 95 16.93 -2.39 10.76
N TRP A 96 16.25 -2.07 11.87
CA TRP A 96 16.18 -0.70 12.38
C TRP A 96 17.60 -0.19 12.67
N LYS A 97 18.03 0.80 11.88
CA LYS A 97 19.25 1.57 12.12
C LYS A 97 18.89 3.04 12.09
N PHE A 98 19.02 3.69 13.24
CA PHE A 98 18.79 5.12 13.36
C PHE A 98 19.81 5.87 12.50
N GLN A 99 19.31 6.76 11.64
CA GLN A 99 20.12 7.64 10.82
C GLN A 99 19.38 8.97 10.73
N ALA A 100 20.04 10.07 11.08
CA ALA A 100 19.39 11.39 11.19
C ALA A 100 18.69 11.83 9.89
N TRP A 101 19.23 11.49 8.72
CA TRP A 101 18.60 11.80 7.43
C TRP A 101 17.25 11.10 7.21
N LYS A 102 16.98 9.99 7.92
CA LYS A 102 15.67 9.31 7.90
C LYS A 102 14.61 10.06 8.71
N LEU A 103 14.98 11.05 9.53
CA LEU A 103 14.02 11.86 10.26
C LEU A 103 13.17 12.72 9.33
N ALA A 104 13.71 13.20 8.22
CA ALA A 104 12.96 13.99 7.25
C ALA A 104 11.77 13.23 6.64
N PRO A 105 11.95 12.02 6.04
CA PRO A 105 10.82 11.25 5.53
C PRO A 105 9.87 10.79 6.65
N VAL A 106 10.37 10.45 7.84
CA VAL A 106 9.51 10.10 8.99
C VAL A 106 8.64 11.30 9.41
N ALA A 107 9.23 12.48 9.54
CA ALA A 107 8.50 13.70 9.87
C ALA A 107 7.44 14.03 8.80
N ALA A 108 7.77 13.84 7.52
CA ALA A 108 6.81 14.03 6.43
C ALA A 108 5.62 13.06 6.54
N VAL A 109 5.88 11.76 6.78
CA VAL A 109 4.82 10.76 6.98
C VAL A 109 3.95 11.13 8.18
N VAL A 110 4.56 11.44 9.33
CA VAL A 110 3.83 11.83 10.55
C VAL A 110 2.98 13.08 10.31
N ALA A 111 3.54 14.11 9.65
CA ALA A 111 2.81 15.34 9.35
C ALA A 111 1.60 15.07 8.45
N ILE A 112 1.77 14.29 7.38
CA ILE A 112 0.69 13.91 6.47
C ILE A 112 -0.38 13.10 7.24
N THR A 113 0.02 12.12 8.03
CA THR A 113 -0.89 11.30 8.83
C THR A 113 -1.70 12.17 9.80
N VAL A 114 -1.08 13.12 10.50
CA VAL A 114 -1.78 14.05 11.41
C VAL A 114 -2.75 14.96 10.66
N ILE A 115 -2.35 15.54 9.52
CA ILE A 115 -3.22 16.40 8.70
C ILE A 115 -4.45 15.62 8.22
N VAL A 116 -4.25 14.40 7.72
CA VAL A 116 -5.32 13.53 7.25
C VAL A 116 -6.22 13.09 8.40
N ALA A 117 -5.65 12.72 9.55
CA ALA A 117 -6.39 12.29 10.74
C ALA A 117 -7.33 13.40 11.25
N ASN A 118 -6.83 14.65 11.32
CA ASN A 118 -7.66 15.79 11.72
C ASN A 118 -8.80 16.05 10.72
N SER A 119 -8.50 15.98 9.43
CA SER A 119 -9.49 16.17 8.37
C SER A 119 -10.58 15.10 8.40
N LEU A 120 -10.21 13.83 8.65
CA LEU A 120 -11.14 12.71 8.77
C LEU A 120 -11.91 12.73 10.09
N GLY A 121 -11.29 13.15 11.19
CA GLY A 121 -11.92 13.25 12.51
C GLY A 121 -13.10 14.23 12.56
N ALA A 122 -13.04 15.27 11.72
CA ALA A 122 -14.12 16.24 11.52
C ALA A 122 -15.20 15.77 10.52
N ALA A 123 -14.94 14.73 9.73
CA ALA A 123 -15.84 14.28 8.66
C ALA A 123 -17.04 13.47 9.19
N PRO A 124 -18.30 13.88 8.97
CA PRO A 124 -19.49 13.20 9.49
C PRO A 124 -19.61 11.74 9.08
N LYS A 125 -19.25 11.42 7.83
CA LYS A 125 -19.33 10.05 7.27
C LYS A 125 -18.32 9.07 7.89
N VAL A 126 -17.25 9.58 8.49
CA VAL A 126 -16.18 8.77 9.10
C VAL A 126 -16.43 8.56 10.59
N GLN A 127 -17.29 9.36 11.22
CA GLN A 127 -17.55 9.27 12.66
C GLN A 127 -17.89 7.85 13.17
N PRO A 128 -18.76 7.06 12.49
CA PRO A 128 -19.06 5.70 12.91
C PRO A 128 -17.87 4.73 12.79
N LEU A 129 -16.87 5.09 11.96
CA LEU A 129 -15.70 4.27 11.64
C LEU A 129 -14.40 4.89 12.15
N LYS A 130 -14.49 5.84 13.10
CA LYS A 130 -13.31 6.50 13.68
C LYS A 130 -12.31 5.50 14.24
N ILE A 131 -12.76 4.60 15.10
CA ILE A 131 -11.90 3.62 15.76
C ILE A 131 -11.07 2.80 14.75
N PRO A 132 -11.67 2.11 13.76
CA PRO A 132 -10.89 1.32 12.81
C PRO A 132 -9.96 2.18 11.94
N VAL A 133 -10.36 3.40 11.57
CA VAL A 133 -9.51 4.31 10.78
C VAL A 133 -8.28 4.76 11.57
N PHE A 134 -8.46 5.23 12.81
CA PHE A 134 -7.34 5.66 13.65
C PHE A 134 -6.43 4.49 14.05
N ALA A 135 -6.99 3.31 14.32
CA ALA A 135 -6.20 2.10 14.58
C ALA A 135 -5.31 1.75 13.38
N TYR A 136 -5.83 1.86 12.16
CA TYR A 136 -5.04 1.68 10.94
C TYR A 136 -3.96 2.74 10.77
N MET A 137 -4.29 4.02 10.95
CA MET A 137 -3.34 5.11 10.81
C MET A 137 -2.17 5.03 11.81
N GLY A 138 -2.38 4.45 12.98
CA GLY A 138 -1.30 4.23 13.95
C GLY A 138 -0.27 3.16 13.57
N VAL A 139 -0.57 2.33 12.55
CA VAL A 139 0.35 1.28 12.06
C VAL A 139 1.22 1.76 10.89
N ILE A 140 0.77 2.79 10.17
CA ILE A 140 1.53 3.45 9.10
C ILE A 140 2.64 4.31 9.71
#